data_AF-A0A3D4DWV3-F1
#
_entry.id   AF-A0A3D4DWV3-F1
#
_cell.length_a   1.000
_cell.length_b   1.000
_cell.length_c   1.000
_cell.angle_alpha   90.00
_cell.angle_beta   90.00
_cell.angle_gamma   90.00
#
_symmetry.space_group_name_H-M   'P 1'
#
loop_
_entity.id
_entity.type
_entity.pdbx_description
1 polymer ?
#
loop_
_entity_poly.entity_id
_entity_poly.type
_entity_poly.pdbx_seq_one_letter_code
_entity_poly.pdbx_strand_id
1 'polypeptide(L)'
;MIDAIHLEEPRSPEEEHRFPCPQCGADLRFDADSGQMMCDHCGYGEVIEGHGGQGRIEGIRELDFRAALDAQLPEAEMEELRFASCPNCGAHVEFDGAVHATECPFCATPVVADTGAHRQIKPKGLLPFGLEEREAHKRMNNWLGRLWFAPNGLQDYARKGRKMTGIYVPYWTFDADTKSGYRGERGTVYYVTKTVRRDGKNVQVREQKIRWRPKSGRVARFFDDVLVLASKSLPKKYTQALEPWDLAALEPYRPEYLAG
;
A
#
# COMPACT_ATOMS: atom_id res chain seq x y z
N MET A 1 -39.24 -36.99 -30.05
CA MET A 1 -37.92 -37.16 -29.41
C MET A 1 -37.08 -36.03 -29.97
N ILE A 2 -37.03 -34.90 -29.26
CA ILE A 2 -36.29 -33.71 -29.69
C ILE A 2 -35.03 -33.71 -28.83
N ASP A 3 -33.89 -33.94 -29.47
CA ASP A 3 -32.58 -33.91 -28.83
C ASP A 3 -32.32 -32.49 -28.30
N ALA A 4 -32.13 -32.40 -26.99
CA ALA A 4 -31.68 -31.19 -26.34
C ALA A 4 -30.20 -30.99 -26.70
N ILE A 5 -29.94 -30.01 -27.55
CA ILE A 5 -28.60 -29.52 -27.83
C ILE A 5 -28.08 -28.91 -26.52
N HIS A 6 -27.15 -29.62 -25.88
CA HIS A 6 -26.39 -29.10 -24.75
C HIS A 6 -25.52 -27.96 -25.29
N LEU A 7 -25.95 -26.72 -25.07
CA LEU A 7 -25.10 -25.56 -25.25
C LEU A 7 -24.12 -25.56 -24.08
N GLU A 8 -22.86 -25.91 -24.34
CA GLU A 8 -21.78 -25.69 -23.40
C GLU A 8 -21.60 -24.18 -23.21
N GLU A 9 -21.82 -23.70 -21.99
CA GLU A 9 -21.46 -22.35 -21.57
C GLU A 9 -19.92 -22.20 -21.66
N PRO A 10 -19.41 -21.12 -22.27
CA PRO A 10 -17.97 -20.86 -22.30
C PRO A 10 -17.51 -20.58 -20.87
N ARG A 11 -16.70 -21.48 -20.30
CA ARG A 11 -15.97 -21.21 -19.06
C ARG A 11 -14.96 -20.10 -19.35
N SER A 12 -15.15 -18.92 -18.77
CA SER A 12 -14.06 -17.96 -18.63
C SER A 12 -12.92 -18.64 -17.87
N PRO A 13 -11.65 -18.43 -18.24
CA PRO A 13 -10.54 -18.82 -17.39
C PRO A 13 -10.61 -17.92 -16.16
N GLU A 14 -11.25 -18.39 -15.09
CA GLU A 14 -11.04 -17.84 -13.76
C GLU A 14 -9.59 -18.22 -13.40
N GLU A 15 -8.68 -17.24 -13.40
CA GLU A 15 -7.29 -17.43 -13.02
C GLU A 15 -7.23 -17.72 -11.50
N GLU A 16 -7.43 -18.98 -11.13
CA GLU A 16 -7.25 -19.46 -9.76
C GLU A 16 -5.75 -19.37 -9.42
N HIS A 17 -5.37 -18.48 -8.50
CA HIS A 17 -3.97 -18.25 -8.15
C HIS A 17 -3.48 -19.30 -7.14
N ARG A 18 -3.48 -20.56 -7.56
CA ARG A 18 -2.95 -21.69 -6.78
C ARG A 18 -1.55 -22.08 -7.23
N PHE A 19 -0.66 -22.26 -6.25
CA PHE A 19 0.74 -22.62 -6.46
C PHE A 19 1.02 -24.01 -5.88
N PRO A 20 0.62 -25.10 -6.55
CA PRO A 20 0.85 -26.45 -6.02
C PRO A 20 2.33 -26.84 -6.06
N CYS A 21 2.86 -27.34 -4.95
CA CYS A 21 4.22 -27.82 -4.85
C CYS A 21 4.45 -29.02 -5.80
N PRO A 22 5.47 -28.97 -6.68
CA PRO A 22 5.73 -30.06 -7.63
C PRO A 22 6.22 -31.35 -6.96
N GLN A 23 6.70 -31.29 -5.70
CA GLN A 23 7.23 -32.43 -4.99
C GLN A 23 6.18 -33.18 -4.15
N CYS A 24 5.19 -32.50 -3.59
CA CYS A 24 4.21 -33.12 -2.68
C CYS A 24 2.75 -32.71 -2.90
N GLY A 25 2.48 -31.73 -3.76
CA GLY A 25 1.13 -31.25 -4.06
C GLY A 25 0.49 -30.31 -3.03
N ALA A 26 1.15 -30.03 -1.90
CA ALA A 26 0.71 -28.98 -0.97
C ALA A 26 0.92 -27.57 -1.57
N ASP A 27 0.18 -26.56 -1.13
CA ASP A 27 0.34 -25.21 -1.66
C ASP A 27 1.69 -24.59 -1.22
N LEU A 28 2.36 -23.91 -2.16
CA LEU A 28 3.52 -23.07 -1.92
C LEU A 28 3.07 -21.72 -1.36
N ARG A 29 3.91 -21.13 -0.52
CA ARG A 29 3.70 -19.80 0.06
C ARG A 29 4.88 -18.89 -0.21
N PHE A 30 4.62 -17.61 -0.35
CA PHE A 30 5.71 -16.63 -0.40
C PHE A 30 6.40 -16.52 0.97
N ASP A 31 7.71 -16.72 0.98
CA ASP A 31 8.57 -16.60 2.13
C ASP A 31 9.32 -15.25 2.07
N ALA A 32 8.97 -14.35 2.99
CA ALA A 32 9.47 -12.99 3.05
C ALA A 32 10.99 -12.91 3.31
N ASP A 33 11.55 -13.86 4.05
CA ASP A 33 12.96 -13.85 4.45
C ASP A 33 13.87 -14.28 3.29
N SER A 34 13.46 -15.30 2.52
CA SER A 34 14.23 -15.77 1.35
C SER A 34 13.84 -15.11 0.03
N GLY A 35 12.66 -14.51 -0.06
CA GLY A 35 12.11 -13.96 -1.31
C GLY A 35 11.70 -15.04 -2.32
N GLN A 36 11.30 -16.22 -1.83
CA GLN A 36 11.04 -17.42 -2.62
C GLN A 36 9.67 -18.00 -2.30
N MET A 37 9.20 -18.91 -3.15
CA MET A 37 8.02 -19.72 -2.86
C MET A 37 8.46 -20.98 -2.14
N MET A 38 7.97 -21.19 -0.91
CA MET A 38 8.36 -22.28 -0.03
C MET A 38 7.15 -23.17 0.30
N CYS A 39 7.39 -24.48 0.34
CA CYS A 39 6.41 -25.47 0.77
C CYS A 39 6.55 -25.74 2.27
N ASP A 40 5.58 -25.32 3.08
CA ASP A 40 5.54 -25.60 4.53
C ASP A 40 5.50 -27.10 4.87
N HIS A 41 5.06 -27.94 3.94
CA HIS A 41 4.88 -29.38 4.17
C HIS A 41 6.16 -30.19 3.94
N CYS A 42 6.87 -29.96 2.82
CA CYS A 42 8.04 -30.77 2.45
C CYS A 42 9.35 -29.98 2.36
N GLY A 43 9.32 -28.65 2.48
CA GLY A 43 10.49 -27.79 2.41
C GLY A 43 11.01 -27.52 1.00
N TYR A 44 10.30 -27.94 -0.05
CA TYR A 44 10.62 -27.54 -1.43
C TYR A 44 10.57 -26.01 -1.55
N GLY A 45 11.55 -25.44 -2.25
CA GLY A 45 11.65 -24.01 -2.51
C GLY A 45 11.89 -23.72 -3.99
N GLU A 46 11.27 -22.67 -4.51
CA GLU A 46 11.50 -22.16 -5.86
C GLU A 46 11.65 -20.64 -5.87
N VAL A 47 12.55 -20.15 -6.73
CA VAL A 47 12.80 -18.72 -6.86
C VAL A 47 11.71 -18.05 -7.69
N ILE A 48 11.26 -16.88 -7.25
CA ILE A 48 10.41 -16.03 -8.09
C ILE A 48 11.31 -15.37 -9.14
N GLU A 49 11.04 -15.62 -10.41
CA GLU A 49 11.86 -15.09 -11.50
C GLU A 49 11.94 -13.56 -11.47
N GLY A 50 13.17 -13.04 -11.43
CA GLY A 50 13.43 -11.60 -11.42
C GLY A 50 13.33 -10.95 -10.04
N HIS A 51 12.92 -11.68 -8.99
CA HIS A 51 12.93 -11.15 -7.63
C HIS A 51 14.32 -10.64 -7.26
N GLY A 52 14.39 -9.44 -6.70
CA GLY A 52 15.66 -8.90 -6.26
C GLY A 52 16.59 -8.44 -7.41
N GLY A 53 16.18 -8.56 -8.68
CA GLY A 53 17.01 -8.32 -9.86
C GLY A 53 17.45 -6.86 -10.04
N GLN A 54 18.36 -6.61 -10.99
CA GLN A 54 18.67 -5.25 -11.45
C GLN A 54 17.54 -4.77 -12.38
N GLY A 55 17.08 -3.53 -12.26
CA GLY A 55 16.02 -2.98 -13.12
C GLY A 55 14.58 -3.32 -12.72
N ARG A 56 14.32 -3.68 -11.46
CA ARG A 56 12.97 -4.00 -10.93
C ARG A 56 11.93 -2.93 -11.29
N ILE A 57 12.32 -1.67 -11.09
CA ILE A 57 11.50 -0.49 -11.40
C ILE A 57 11.35 -0.31 -12.92
N GLU A 58 12.38 -0.61 -13.72
CA GLU A 58 12.28 -0.55 -15.19
C GLU A 58 11.27 -1.57 -15.76
N GLY A 59 11.01 -2.66 -15.02
CA GLY A 59 9.95 -3.62 -15.32
C GLY A 59 8.53 -3.10 -15.03
N ILE A 60 8.39 -2.05 -14.23
CA ILE A 60 7.11 -1.42 -13.87
C ILE A 60 6.86 -0.29 -14.86
N ARG A 61 6.18 -0.62 -15.96
CA ARG A 61 5.83 0.38 -16.97
C ARG A 61 4.68 1.27 -16.48
N GLU A 62 4.95 2.56 -16.39
CA GLU A 62 3.94 3.59 -16.13
C GLU A 62 2.93 3.74 -17.27
N LEU A 63 1.73 4.20 -16.89
CA LEU A 63 0.62 4.43 -17.79
C LEU A 63 0.44 5.92 -18.06
N ASP A 64 0.02 6.27 -19.28
CA ASP A 64 -0.26 7.66 -19.61
C ASP A 64 -1.47 8.16 -18.79
N PHE A 65 -1.23 9.22 -18.02
CA PHE A 65 -2.22 9.78 -17.11
C PHE A 65 -3.49 10.27 -17.81
N ARG A 66 -3.39 10.88 -19.00
CA ARG A 66 -4.56 11.38 -19.73
C ARG A 66 -5.36 10.23 -20.33
N ALA A 67 -4.69 9.25 -20.93
CA ALA A 67 -5.34 8.05 -21.43
C ALA A 67 -6.08 7.30 -20.30
N ALA A 68 -5.51 7.25 -19.09
CA ALA A 68 -6.18 6.69 -17.92
C ALA A 68 -7.46 7.46 -17.54
N LEU A 69 -7.39 8.80 -17.48
CA LEU A 69 -8.55 9.65 -17.17
C LEU A 69 -9.66 9.57 -18.21
N ASP A 70 -9.29 9.48 -19.49
CA ASP A 70 -10.23 9.41 -20.61
C ASP A 70 -10.75 7.98 -20.87
N ALA A 71 -10.37 7.01 -20.02
CA ALA A 71 -10.71 5.58 -20.15
C ALA A 71 -10.28 4.97 -21.51
N GLN A 72 -9.10 5.37 -21.99
CA GLN A 72 -8.49 4.96 -23.27
C GLN A 72 -7.26 4.08 -23.11
N LEU A 73 -7.03 3.52 -21.92
CA LEU A 73 -5.95 2.54 -21.73
C LEU A 73 -6.20 1.28 -22.59
N PRO A 74 -5.14 0.63 -23.09
CA PRO A 74 -5.25 -0.62 -23.82
C PRO A 74 -5.97 -1.70 -22.98
N GLU A 75 -6.73 -2.57 -23.62
CA GLU A 75 -7.43 -3.66 -22.92
C GLU A 75 -6.47 -4.59 -22.16
N ALA A 76 -5.25 -4.78 -22.66
CA ALA A 76 -4.20 -5.55 -21.99
C ALA A 76 -3.82 -5.00 -20.59
N GLU A 77 -4.07 -3.70 -20.35
CA GLU A 77 -3.83 -3.01 -19.08
C GLU A 77 -5.00 -3.12 -18.10
N MET A 78 -6.10 -3.72 -18.53
CA MET A 78 -7.32 -3.85 -17.75
C MET A 78 -7.58 -5.31 -17.41
N GLU A 79 -8.22 -5.53 -16.27
CA GLU A 79 -8.71 -6.83 -15.82
C GLU A 79 -10.13 -6.69 -15.27
N GLU A 80 -10.86 -7.78 -15.25
CA GLU A 80 -12.18 -7.87 -14.63
C GLU A 80 -12.08 -8.75 -13.40
N LEU A 81 -12.29 -8.15 -12.23
CA LEU A 81 -12.28 -8.85 -10.95
C LEU A 81 -13.64 -8.83 -10.29
N ARG A 82 -13.90 -9.82 -9.44
CA ARG A 82 -15.11 -9.89 -8.63
C ARG A 82 -14.80 -9.36 -7.24
N PHE A 83 -15.58 -8.37 -6.81
CA PHE A 83 -15.49 -7.83 -5.46
C PHE A 83 -16.82 -8.02 -4.74
N ALA A 84 -16.77 -8.12 -3.40
CA ALA A 84 -17.95 -7.86 -2.58
C ALA A 84 -17.69 -6.71 -1.61
N SER A 85 -18.74 -5.91 -1.42
CA SER A 85 -18.73 -4.84 -0.42
C SER A 85 -19.07 -5.40 0.96
N CYS A 86 -18.21 -5.18 1.94
CA CYS A 86 -18.47 -5.55 3.32
C CYS A 86 -19.57 -4.66 3.91
N PRO A 87 -20.71 -5.21 4.37
CA PRO A 87 -21.83 -4.40 4.87
C PRO A 87 -21.54 -3.68 6.19
N ASN A 88 -20.52 -4.14 6.93
CA ASN A 88 -20.18 -3.58 8.25
C ASN A 88 -19.14 -2.46 8.17
N CYS A 89 -18.07 -2.62 7.38
CA CYS A 89 -17.00 -1.62 7.29
C CYS A 89 -16.87 -0.93 5.93
N GLY A 90 -17.60 -1.37 4.90
CA GLY A 90 -17.55 -0.79 3.56
C GLY A 90 -16.29 -1.13 2.75
N ALA A 91 -15.43 -2.04 3.23
CA ALA A 91 -14.30 -2.52 2.45
C ALA A 91 -14.77 -3.33 1.22
N HIS A 92 -14.13 -3.14 0.08
CA HIS A 92 -14.27 -4.05 -1.06
C HIS A 92 -13.25 -5.17 -0.91
N VAL A 93 -13.73 -6.41 -0.94
CA VAL A 93 -12.93 -7.62 -0.80
C VAL A 93 -12.97 -8.37 -2.12
N GLU A 94 -11.81 -8.67 -2.68
CA GLU A 94 -11.66 -9.46 -3.90
C GLU A 94 -11.99 -10.93 -3.64
N PHE A 95 -12.62 -11.59 -4.60
CA PHE A 95 -12.91 -13.02 -4.57
C PHE A 95 -12.20 -13.71 -5.73
N ASP A 96 -11.43 -14.75 -5.40
CA ASP A 96 -10.93 -15.73 -6.37
C ASP A 96 -12.08 -16.67 -6.78
N GLY A 97 -12.17 -17.00 -8.07
CA GLY A 97 -13.38 -17.45 -8.79
C GLY A 97 -14.34 -18.38 -8.03
N ALA A 98 -13.84 -19.51 -7.55
CA ALA A 98 -14.65 -20.54 -6.86
C ALA A 98 -15.06 -20.18 -5.42
N VAL A 99 -14.45 -19.14 -4.83
CA VAL A 99 -14.78 -18.68 -3.49
C VAL A 99 -16.02 -17.81 -3.54
N HIS A 100 -17.11 -18.28 -2.94
CA HIS A 100 -18.36 -17.51 -2.86
C HIS A 100 -18.58 -16.84 -1.51
N ALA A 101 -17.76 -17.16 -0.51
CA ALA A 101 -17.83 -16.56 0.82
C ALA A 101 -16.44 -16.51 1.45
N THR A 102 -16.11 -15.38 2.07
CA THR A 102 -14.88 -15.19 2.86
C THR A 102 -15.16 -14.31 4.08
N GLU A 103 -14.18 -14.19 4.97
CA GLU A 103 -14.23 -13.19 6.06
C GLU A 103 -13.57 -11.90 5.60
N CYS A 104 -14.20 -10.75 5.87
CA CYS A 104 -13.60 -9.45 5.59
C CYS A 104 -12.30 -9.28 6.40
N PRO A 105 -11.14 -9.05 5.77
CA PRO A 105 -9.86 -8.99 6.47
C PRO A 105 -9.73 -7.79 7.42
N PHE A 106 -10.61 -6.79 7.28
CA PHE A 106 -10.58 -5.57 8.10
C PHE A 106 -11.42 -5.65 9.36
N CYS A 107 -12.54 -6.38 9.34
CA CYS A 107 -13.48 -6.42 10.46
C CYS A 107 -14.07 -7.80 10.78
N ALA A 108 -13.57 -8.85 10.11
CA ALA A 108 -14.00 -10.24 10.26
C ALA A 108 -15.51 -10.48 10.00
N THR A 109 -16.20 -9.53 9.36
CA THR A 109 -17.59 -9.72 8.95
C THR A 109 -17.62 -10.69 7.77
N PRO A 110 -18.44 -11.76 7.81
CA PRO A 110 -18.63 -12.63 6.66
C PRO A 110 -19.14 -11.83 5.46
N VAL A 111 -18.51 -12.02 4.31
CA VAL A 111 -18.87 -11.39 3.04
C VAL A 111 -19.10 -12.48 2.00
N VAL A 112 -20.14 -12.30 1.19
CA VAL A 112 -20.53 -13.22 0.12
C VAL A 112 -20.26 -12.50 -1.20
N ALA A 113 -19.71 -13.22 -2.17
CA ALA A 113 -19.38 -12.67 -3.48
C ALA A 113 -20.62 -12.01 -4.10
N ASP A 114 -20.45 -10.80 -4.62
CA ASP A 114 -21.46 -10.19 -5.46
C ASP A 114 -21.40 -10.81 -6.88
N THR A 115 -22.42 -10.50 -7.67
CA THR A 115 -22.62 -10.94 -9.06
C THR A 115 -21.94 -10.03 -10.09
N GLY A 116 -21.47 -8.85 -9.68
CA GLY A 116 -20.86 -7.88 -10.58
C GLY A 116 -19.35 -8.11 -10.77
N ALA A 117 -18.91 -8.26 -12.02
CA ALA A 117 -17.52 -8.06 -12.39
C ALA A 117 -17.22 -6.56 -12.45
N HIS A 118 -16.06 -6.15 -11.93
CA HIS A 118 -15.57 -4.79 -11.96
C HIS A 118 -14.31 -4.72 -12.82
N ARG A 119 -14.37 -3.88 -13.85
CA ARG A 119 -13.22 -3.60 -14.69
C ARG A 119 -12.28 -2.61 -14.00
N GLN A 120 -11.02 -2.97 -13.84
CA GLN A 120 -10.00 -2.14 -13.20
C GLN A 120 -8.65 -2.21 -13.92
N ILE A 121 -7.76 -1.28 -13.61
CA ILE A 121 -6.39 -1.26 -14.13
C ILE A 121 -5.60 -2.33 -13.37
N LYS A 122 -4.85 -3.16 -14.09
CA LYS A 122 -3.98 -4.19 -13.50
C LYS A 122 -2.92 -3.55 -12.60
N PRO A 123 -2.64 -4.11 -11.42
CA PRO A 123 -1.49 -3.69 -10.63
C PRO A 123 -0.20 -3.88 -11.44
N LYS A 124 0.66 -2.85 -11.43
CA LYS A 124 1.95 -2.89 -12.14
C LYS A 124 3.10 -3.35 -11.27
N GLY A 125 3.01 -3.04 -9.98
CA GLY A 125 4.00 -3.41 -9.00
C GLY A 125 3.34 -3.62 -7.64
N LEU A 126 4.09 -4.28 -6.77
CA LEU A 126 3.76 -4.42 -5.36
C LEU A 126 5.04 -4.31 -4.55
N LEU A 127 4.88 -4.02 -3.26
CA LEU A 127 5.97 -4.09 -2.30
C LEU A 127 5.85 -5.42 -1.55
N PRO A 128 6.73 -6.41 -1.78
CA PRO A 128 6.62 -7.70 -1.11
C PRO A 128 6.68 -7.55 0.42
N PHE A 129 6.05 -8.48 1.14
CA PHE A 129 6.21 -8.54 2.58
C PHE A 129 7.70 -8.73 2.92
N GLY A 130 8.24 -7.86 3.75
CA GLY A 130 9.63 -7.92 4.22
C GLY A 130 9.79 -8.50 5.63
N LEU A 131 8.73 -9.08 6.20
CA LEU A 131 8.75 -9.71 7.52
C LEU A 131 7.94 -11.00 7.48
N GLU A 132 8.50 -12.08 8.00
CA GLU A 132 7.72 -13.26 8.34
C GLU A 132 6.68 -12.97 9.43
N GLU A 133 5.58 -13.72 9.40
CA GLU A 133 4.50 -13.67 10.39
C GLU A 133 5.01 -13.79 11.83
N ARG A 134 5.99 -14.67 12.09
CA ARG A 134 6.57 -14.89 13.43
C ARG A 134 7.25 -13.63 13.97
N GLU A 135 8.03 -12.96 13.12
CA GLU A 135 8.70 -11.72 13.49
C GLU A 135 7.69 -10.57 13.66
N ALA A 136 6.66 -10.51 12.82
CA ALA A 136 5.56 -9.56 12.97
C ALA A 136 4.84 -9.73 14.32
N HIS A 137 4.50 -10.96 14.72
CA HIS A 137 3.93 -11.28 16.04
C HIS A 137 4.83 -10.82 17.17
N LYS A 138 6.14 -11.12 17.09
CA LYS A 138 7.10 -10.73 18.12
C LYS A 138 7.18 -9.21 18.27
N ARG A 139 7.26 -8.46 17.18
CA ARG A 139 7.30 -6.99 17.18
C ARG A 139 6.01 -6.41 17.76
N MET A 140 4.85 -6.91 17.34
CA MET A 140 3.56 -6.50 17.88
C MET A 140 3.47 -6.74 19.39
N ASN A 141 3.83 -7.93 19.86
CA ASN A 141 3.80 -8.29 21.28
C ASN A 141 4.76 -7.43 22.12
N ASN A 142 5.95 -7.14 21.61
CA ASN A 142 6.92 -6.26 22.25
C ASN A 142 6.39 -4.82 22.39
N TRP A 143 5.73 -4.32 21.35
CA TRP A 143 5.09 -3.00 21.39
C TRP A 143 3.93 -2.96 22.40
N LEU A 144 3.02 -3.94 22.35
CA LEU A 144 1.90 -4.05 23.30
C LEU A 144 2.37 -4.15 24.76
N GLY A 145 3.47 -4.86 25.01
CA GLY A 145 4.07 -4.99 26.35
C GLY A 145 4.63 -3.68 26.92
N ARG A 146 4.89 -2.66 26.08
CA ARG A 146 5.34 -1.32 26.52
C ARG A 146 4.20 -0.38 26.88
N LEU A 147 2.96 -0.74 26.55
CA LEU A 147 1.79 0.11 26.80
C LEU A 147 1.27 -0.12 28.22
N TRP A 148 1.62 0.78 29.14
CA TRP A 148 1.26 0.69 30.56
C TRP A 148 -0.26 0.68 30.84
N PHE A 149 -1.06 1.21 29.90
CA PHE A 149 -2.52 1.27 29.98
C PHE A 149 -3.23 0.52 28.84
N ALA A 150 -2.56 -0.43 28.18
CA ALA A 150 -3.26 -1.26 27.20
C ALA A 150 -4.35 -2.10 27.90
N PRO A 151 -5.60 -2.13 27.38
CA PRO A 151 -6.63 -3.00 27.92
C PRO A 151 -6.14 -4.46 27.94
N ASN A 152 -6.33 -5.18 29.05
CA ASN A 152 -5.88 -6.57 29.18
C ASN A 152 -6.39 -7.46 28.03
N GLY A 153 -7.63 -7.23 27.58
CA GLY A 153 -8.21 -7.96 26.43
C GLY A 153 -7.48 -7.76 25.10
N LEU A 154 -6.78 -6.64 24.89
CA LEU A 154 -5.97 -6.42 23.70
C LEU A 154 -4.68 -7.26 23.74
N GLN A 155 -4.05 -7.36 24.91
CA GLN A 155 -2.88 -8.21 25.09
C GLN A 155 -3.26 -9.70 24.98
N ASP A 156 -4.40 -10.10 25.53
CA ASP A 156 -4.90 -11.47 25.40
C ASP A 156 -5.27 -11.82 23.96
N TYR A 157 -5.86 -10.88 23.22
CA TYR A 157 -6.16 -11.05 21.80
C TYR A 157 -4.88 -11.28 20.99
N ALA A 158 -3.84 -10.46 21.24
CA ALA A 158 -2.54 -10.56 20.55
C ALA A 158 -1.74 -11.82 20.92
N ARG A 159 -1.88 -12.32 22.15
CA ARG A 159 -1.14 -13.51 22.66
C ARG A 159 -1.73 -14.85 22.25
N LYS A 160 -2.98 -14.89 21.76
CA LYS A 160 -3.68 -16.14 21.40
C LYS A 160 -3.19 -16.84 20.12
N GLY A 161 -2.09 -16.36 19.51
CA GLY A 161 -1.46 -17.03 18.36
C GLY A 161 -2.39 -17.19 17.16
N ARG A 162 -3.36 -16.28 16.99
CA ARG A 162 -4.19 -16.25 15.78
C ARG A 162 -3.30 -15.89 14.61
N LYS A 163 -3.53 -16.53 13.46
CA LYS A 163 -2.82 -16.23 12.23
C LYS A 163 -2.96 -14.74 11.88
N MET A 164 -1.87 -14.08 11.52
CA MET A 164 -1.91 -12.76 10.89
C MET A 164 -2.29 -12.89 9.42
N THR A 165 -3.20 -12.04 8.97
CA THR A 165 -3.54 -11.93 7.56
C THR A 165 -2.76 -10.78 6.95
N GLY A 166 -1.88 -11.08 6.00
CA GLY A 166 -1.29 -10.07 5.14
C GLY A 166 -2.37 -9.45 4.25
N ILE A 167 -2.35 -8.12 4.12
CA ILE A 167 -3.24 -7.40 3.21
C ILE A 167 -2.42 -6.44 2.35
N TYR A 168 -2.75 -6.37 1.07
CA TYR A 168 -2.26 -5.32 0.18
C TYR A 168 -3.30 -4.21 0.12
N VAL A 169 -2.81 -2.97 0.20
CA VAL A 169 -3.63 -1.77 0.05
C VAL A 169 -3.23 -1.11 -1.26
N PRO A 170 -4.16 -0.88 -2.21
CA PRO A 170 -3.81 -0.32 -3.50
C PRO A 170 -3.49 1.17 -3.40
N TYR A 171 -2.46 1.59 -4.13
CA TYR A 171 -2.04 2.98 -4.30
C TYR A 171 -1.85 3.29 -5.77
N TRP A 172 -2.15 4.52 -6.14
CA TRP A 172 -1.64 5.13 -7.36
C TRP A 172 -0.29 5.77 -7.07
N THR A 173 0.69 5.56 -7.94
CA THR A 173 1.91 6.36 -8.00
C THR A 173 1.77 7.36 -9.13
N PHE A 174 2.14 8.61 -8.87
CA PHE A 174 2.10 9.68 -9.87
C PHE A 174 3.42 10.41 -9.93
N ASP A 175 3.88 10.62 -11.16
CA ASP A 175 4.96 11.53 -11.46
C ASP A 175 4.43 12.95 -11.68
N ALA A 176 5.16 13.92 -11.14
CA ALA A 176 4.77 15.32 -11.23
C ALA A 176 5.97 16.23 -11.56
N ASP A 177 6.04 16.69 -12.81
CA ASP A 177 6.89 17.82 -13.21
C ASP A 177 6.20 19.15 -12.85
N THR A 178 6.55 19.69 -11.68
CA THR A 178 5.96 20.91 -11.15
C THR A 178 6.79 22.15 -11.48
N LYS A 179 6.11 23.22 -11.90
CA LYS A 179 6.72 24.53 -12.20
C LYS A 179 5.87 25.64 -11.60
N SER A 180 6.28 26.17 -10.45
CA SER A 180 5.50 27.14 -9.69
C SER A 180 6.19 28.49 -9.62
N GLY A 181 5.43 29.56 -9.87
CA GLY A 181 5.82 30.92 -9.52
C GLY A 181 5.50 31.19 -8.05
N TYR A 182 6.35 31.93 -7.34
CA TYR A 182 6.06 32.36 -5.98
C TYR A 182 6.25 33.88 -5.83
N ARG A 183 5.50 34.44 -4.88
CA ARG A 183 5.65 35.81 -4.37
C ARG A 183 5.51 35.75 -2.85
N GLY A 184 6.34 36.49 -2.13
CA GLY A 184 6.32 36.55 -0.68
C GLY A 184 7.28 37.59 -0.15
N GLU A 185 7.57 37.54 1.15
CA GLU A 185 8.52 38.46 1.78
C GLU A 185 9.67 37.69 2.43
N ARG A 186 10.90 38.17 2.23
CA ARG A 186 12.08 37.66 2.92
C ARG A 186 12.40 38.53 4.12
N GLY A 187 12.23 37.97 5.32
CA GLY A 187 12.69 38.57 6.56
C GLY A 187 14.20 38.43 6.72
N THR A 188 14.90 39.53 6.98
CA THR A 188 16.30 39.50 7.44
C THR A 188 16.32 39.94 8.90
N VAL A 189 16.74 39.05 9.79
CA VAL A 189 16.89 39.35 11.22
C VAL A 189 18.09 40.27 11.41
N TYR A 190 17.90 41.34 12.18
CA TYR A 190 18.96 42.23 12.62
C TYR A 190 18.70 42.67 14.07
N TYR A 191 19.75 43.08 14.77
CA TYR A 191 19.65 43.50 16.16
C TYR A 191 19.88 44.99 16.25
N VAL A 192 19.06 45.67 17.06
CA VAL A 192 19.28 47.06 17.44
C VAL A 192 19.52 47.14 18.94
N THR A 193 20.51 47.93 19.34
CA THR A 193 20.75 48.20 20.76
C THR A 193 19.93 49.40 21.16
N LYS A 194 19.09 49.25 22.19
CA LYS A 194 18.30 50.34 22.77
C LYS A 194 18.66 50.49 24.24
N THR A 195 18.86 51.73 24.66
CA THR A 195 18.98 52.06 26.07
C THR A 195 17.58 52.16 26.66
N VAL A 196 17.28 51.36 27.67
CA VAL A 196 16.03 51.39 28.43
C VAL A 196 16.34 51.67 29.89
N ARG A 197 15.42 52.33 30.60
CA ARG A 197 15.58 52.61 32.02
C ARG A 197 14.93 51.47 32.81
N ARG A 198 15.71 50.77 33.63
CA ARG A 198 15.25 49.69 34.52
C ARG A 198 15.80 49.99 35.91
N ASP A 199 14.92 50.05 36.91
CA ASP A 199 15.28 50.34 38.30
C ASP A 199 16.16 51.60 38.46
N GLY A 200 15.79 52.67 37.75
CA GLY A 200 16.48 53.97 37.79
C GLY A 200 17.80 54.03 37.01
N LYS A 201 18.36 52.90 36.56
CA LYS A 201 19.61 52.80 35.79
C LYS A 201 19.35 52.66 34.29
N ASN A 202 20.25 53.22 33.48
CA ASN A 202 20.24 53.02 32.04
C ASN A 202 20.88 51.67 31.71
N VAL A 203 20.12 50.77 31.10
CA VAL A 203 20.58 49.44 30.68
C VAL A 203 20.47 49.35 29.16
N GLN A 204 21.52 48.83 28.51
CA GLN A 204 21.45 48.52 27.08
C GLN A 204 20.87 47.14 26.87
N VAL A 205 19.83 47.06 26.05
CA VAL A 205 19.18 45.80 25.67
C VAL A 205 19.28 45.65 24.16
N ARG A 206 19.65 44.46 23.69
CA ARG A 206 19.57 44.09 22.28
C ARG A 206 18.14 43.64 21.98
N GLU A 207 17.49 44.34 21.07
CA GLU A 207 16.17 44.01 20.55
C GLU A 207 16.33 43.38 19.17
N GLN A 208 15.67 42.24 18.95
CA GLN A 208 15.61 41.60 17.64
C GLN A 208 14.56 42.30 16.77
N LYS A 209 14.95 42.70 15.56
CA LYS A 209 14.05 43.25 14.54
C LYS A 209 14.15 42.43 13.25
N ILE A 210 13.06 42.41 12.49
CA ILE A 210 12.99 41.73 11.20
C ILE A 210 12.77 42.79 10.13
N ARG A 211 13.62 42.80 9.11
CA ARG A 211 13.45 43.63 7.91
C ARG A 211 12.84 42.78 6.81
N TRP A 212 11.57 43.01 6.50
CA TRP A 212 10.87 42.37 5.40
C TRP A 212 11.21 43.06 4.07
N ARG A 213 11.37 42.26 3.01
CA ARG A 213 11.52 42.74 1.63
C ARG A 213 10.74 41.83 0.69
N PRO A 214 10.00 42.37 -0.29
CA PRO A 214 9.30 41.55 -1.26
C PRO A 214 10.30 40.71 -2.07
N LYS A 215 9.91 39.47 -2.34
CA LYS A 215 10.62 38.50 -3.17
C LYS A 215 9.64 37.75 -4.05
N SER A 216 10.08 37.46 -5.25
CA SER A 216 9.37 36.61 -6.20
C SER A 216 10.38 35.78 -6.97
N GLY A 217 9.89 34.69 -7.56
CA GLY A 217 10.72 33.81 -8.36
C GLY A 217 9.91 32.66 -8.93
N ARG A 218 10.61 31.71 -9.55
CA ARG A 218 10.05 30.47 -10.06
C ARG A 218 10.86 29.31 -9.53
N VAL A 219 10.19 28.23 -9.18
CA VAL A 219 10.79 26.97 -8.74
C VAL A 219 10.24 25.87 -9.64
N ALA A 220 11.13 24.97 -10.06
CA ALA A 220 10.76 23.73 -10.72
C ALA A 220 11.23 22.55 -9.88
N ARG A 221 10.39 21.54 -9.73
CA ARG A 221 10.69 20.29 -9.02
C ARG A 221 9.99 19.15 -9.73
N PHE A 222 10.73 18.06 -9.94
CA PHE A 222 10.16 16.78 -10.31
C PHE A 222 9.92 15.99 -9.03
N PHE A 223 8.73 15.39 -8.92
CA PHE A 223 8.41 14.41 -7.91
C PHE A 223 8.15 13.09 -8.63
N ASP A 224 8.84 12.06 -8.17
CA ASP A 224 8.80 10.70 -8.69
C ASP A 224 7.99 9.87 -7.69
N ASP A 225 7.08 9.03 -8.19
CA ASP A 225 6.28 8.10 -7.37
C ASP A 225 5.52 8.72 -6.18
N VAL A 226 4.73 9.77 -6.43
CA VAL A 226 3.85 10.34 -5.39
C VAL A 226 2.68 9.38 -5.11
N LEU A 227 2.66 8.79 -3.92
CA LEU A 227 1.62 7.87 -3.50
C LEU A 227 0.29 8.57 -3.20
N VAL A 228 -0.78 8.03 -3.80
CA VAL A 228 -2.16 8.41 -3.51
C VAL A 228 -2.97 7.14 -3.28
N LEU A 229 -3.55 7.00 -2.09
CA LEU A 229 -4.38 5.85 -1.73
C LEU A 229 -5.51 5.65 -2.77
N ALA A 230 -5.59 4.45 -3.35
CA ALA A 230 -6.60 4.08 -4.35
C ALA A 230 -7.89 3.51 -3.72
N SER A 231 -8.02 3.57 -2.40
CA SER A 231 -9.20 3.15 -1.64
C SER A 231 -9.95 4.33 -1.02
N LYS A 232 -11.28 4.24 -1.01
CA LYS A 232 -12.18 5.18 -0.33
C LYS A 232 -12.65 4.68 1.04
N SER A 233 -12.45 3.40 1.36
CA SER A 233 -12.94 2.78 2.60
C SER A 233 -11.97 2.94 3.78
N LEU A 234 -10.68 3.10 3.51
CA LEU A 234 -9.66 3.23 4.54
C LEU A 234 -9.47 4.69 4.96
N PRO A 235 -9.54 5.04 6.27
CA PRO A 235 -9.32 6.40 6.71
C PRO A 235 -7.90 6.88 6.44
N LYS A 236 -7.77 7.96 5.66
CA LYS A 236 -6.49 8.53 5.21
C LYS A 236 -5.47 8.75 6.33
N LYS A 237 -5.91 9.13 7.53
CA LYS A 237 -5.04 9.35 8.69
C LYS A 237 -4.22 8.10 9.05
N TYR A 238 -4.83 6.92 8.99
CA TYR A 238 -4.14 5.67 9.35
C TYR A 238 -3.20 5.22 8.26
N THR A 239 -3.60 5.34 6.99
CA THR A 239 -2.75 4.94 5.85
C THR A 239 -1.53 5.86 5.72
N GLN A 240 -1.68 7.16 5.91
CA GLN A 240 -0.56 8.11 5.92
C GLN A 240 0.38 7.93 7.11
N ALA A 241 -0.08 7.35 8.22
CA ALA A 241 0.79 7.06 9.36
C ALA A 241 1.71 5.84 9.12
N LEU A 242 1.45 5.05 8.07
CA LEU A 242 2.31 3.94 7.64
C LEU A 242 3.42 4.41 6.67
N GLU A 243 3.25 5.59 6.06
CA GLU A 243 4.27 6.19 5.19
C GLU A 243 5.48 6.72 5.99
N PRO A 244 6.67 6.82 5.38
CA PRO A 244 6.98 6.50 3.97
C PRO A 244 7.18 5.01 3.72
N TRP A 245 6.73 4.54 2.56
CA TRP A 245 7.04 3.21 2.04
C TRP A 245 8.39 3.22 1.30
N ASP A 246 9.13 2.11 1.35
CA ASP A 246 10.39 1.95 0.62
C ASP A 246 10.12 1.53 -0.83
N LEU A 247 9.86 2.51 -1.69
CA LEU A 247 9.53 2.25 -3.09
C LEU A 247 10.70 1.70 -3.91
N ALA A 248 11.94 1.81 -3.41
CA ALA A 248 13.09 1.18 -4.07
C ALA A 248 13.04 -0.37 -4.01
N ALA A 249 12.22 -0.92 -3.11
CA ALA A 249 11.98 -2.35 -2.99
C ALA A 249 10.73 -2.84 -3.76
N LEU A 250 10.10 -1.98 -4.58
CA LEU A 250 9.02 -2.40 -5.47
C LEU A 250 9.47 -3.50 -6.43
N GLU A 251 8.61 -4.49 -6.61
CA GLU A 251 8.74 -5.57 -7.58
C GLU A 251 7.59 -5.49 -8.58
N PRO A 252 7.80 -5.85 -9.86
CA PRO A 252 6.69 -6.05 -10.80
C PRO A 252 5.65 -7.00 -10.22
N TYR A 253 4.38 -6.67 -10.44
CA TYR A 253 3.28 -7.46 -9.88
C TYR A 253 3.38 -8.92 -10.35
N ARG A 254 3.33 -9.83 -9.38
CA ARG A 254 3.30 -11.28 -9.58
C ARG A 254 2.37 -11.89 -8.52
N PRO A 255 1.39 -12.72 -8.91
CA PRO A 255 0.46 -13.35 -7.97
C PRO A 255 1.14 -14.19 -6.86
N GLU A 256 2.34 -14.71 -7.11
CA GLU A 256 3.19 -15.44 -6.16
C GLU A 256 3.35 -14.68 -4.84
N TYR A 257 3.52 -13.36 -4.88
CA TYR A 257 3.68 -12.52 -3.69
C TYR A 257 2.40 -12.37 -2.85
N LEU A 258 1.25 -12.78 -3.37
CA LEU A 258 -0.03 -12.81 -2.65
C LEU A 258 -0.23 -14.10 -1.86
N ALA A 259 0.59 -15.13 -2.11
CA ALA A 259 0.47 -16.45 -1.49
C ALA A 259 1.13 -16.56 -0.09
N GLY A 260 1.43 -15.43 0.58
CA GLY A 260 2.01 -15.37 1.93
C GLY A 260 1.01 -15.65 3.04
#